data_AF-A0A2L0N2Z5-F1
#
_entry.id   AF-A0A2L0N2Z5-F1
#
_cell.length_a   1.000
_cell.length_b   1.000
_cell.length_c   1.000
_cell.angle_alpha   90.00
_cell.angle_beta   90.00
_cell.angle_gamma   90.00
#
_symmetry.space_group_name_H-M   'P 1'
#
loop_
_entity.id
_entity.type
_entity.pdbx_description
1 polymer ?
#
loop_
_entity_poly.entity_id
_entity_poly.type
_entity_poly.pdbx_seq_one_letter_code
_entity_poly.pdbx_strand_id
1 'polypeptide(L)'
;MATTRRSGQRDRTPPHPDLREVTLQQVLEAVVDPVRRLIVGGLYAAGEDLACGTIELPVSKSTATHHFHVLREAGLIRQYYVGTSRMNALRREEFEEAFPGLLRALMAAHELG
;
A
#
# COMPACT_ATOMS: atom_id res chain seq x y z
N MET A 1 10.00 34.71 -26.24
CA MET A 1 9.26 33.44 -26.21
C MET A 1 10.24 32.30 -26.47
N ALA A 2 10.47 31.43 -25.48
CA ALA A 2 10.91 30.03 -25.63
C ALA A 2 11.25 29.47 -24.24
N THR A 3 10.20 28.98 -23.58
CA THR A 3 10.18 27.78 -22.72
C THR A 3 11.40 27.48 -21.83
N THR A 4 11.31 27.97 -20.60
CA THR A 4 12.00 27.38 -19.44
C THR A 4 11.68 25.89 -19.36
N ARG A 5 12.69 25.04 -19.60
CA ARG A 5 12.61 23.61 -19.30
C ARG A 5 12.32 23.45 -17.80
N ARG A 6 11.18 22.85 -17.43
CA ARG A 6 10.88 22.48 -16.04
C ARG A 6 11.80 21.34 -15.61
N SER A 7 12.93 21.71 -15.03
CA SER A 7 13.72 20.87 -14.13
C SER A 7 12.93 20.63 -12.84
N GLY A 8 12.29 19.46 -12.69
CA GLY A 8 11.57 19.13 -11.45
C GLY A 8 10.93 17.75 -11.34
N GLN A 9 11.26 16.80 -12.22
CA GLN A 9 10.68 15.45 -12.22
C GLN A 9 11.70 14.44 -11.66
N ARG A 10 12.10 14.61 -10.38
CA ARG A 10 12.93 13.61 -9.68
C ARG A 10 12.09 13.05 -8.55
N ASP A 11 11.75 11.78 -8.67
CA ASP A 11 11.17 10.90 -7.64
C ASP A 11 9.98 11.43 -6.83
N ARG A 12 8.78 11.34 -7.40
CA ARG A 12 7.54 11.42 -6.61
C ARG A 12 7.18 10.09 -5.95
N THR A 13 7.77 9.00 -6.44
CA THR A 13 7.51 7.66 -5.93
C THR A 13 8.27 7.49 -4.62
N PRO A 14 7.60 7.27 -3.48
CA PRO A 14 8.29 6.98 -2.23
C PRO A 14 9.07 5.66 -2.37
N PRO A 15 10.24 5.51 -1.72
CA PRO A 15 10.99 4.26 -1.75
C PRO A 15 10.13 3.12 -1.19
N HIS A 16 10.44 1.88 -1.54
CA HIS A 16 9.78 0.69 -1.01
C HIS A 16 10.84 -0.23 -0.42
N PRO A 17 10.62 -0.80 0.77
CA PRO A 17 11.55 -1.75 1.33
C PRO A 17 11.63 -3.00 0.43
N ASP A 18 12.81 -3.59 0.39
CA ASP A 18 12.95 -4.97 -0.05
C ASP A 18 12.19 -5.85 0.95
N LEU A 19 11.32 -6.74 0.44
CA LEU A 19 10.51 -7.60 1.31
C LEU A 19 11.38 -8.56 2.14
N ARG A 20 12.61 -8.83 1.71
CA ARG A 20 13.59 -9.62 2.46
C ARG A 20 14.11 -8.91 3.72
N GLU A 21 13.96 -7.60 3.80
CA GLU A 21 14.35 -6.78 4.96
C GLU A 21 13.16 -6.53 5.91
N VAL A 22 11.94 -6.87 5.49
CA VAL A 22 10.74 -6.73 6.30
C VAL A 22 10.64 -7.91 7.25
N THR A 23 10.44 -7.64 8.53
CA THR A 23 10.22 -8.69 9.54
C THR A 23 8.74 -9.05 9.66
N LEU A 24 8.46 -10.30 10.06
CA LEU A 24 7.09 -10.73 10.37
C LEU A 24 6.43 -9.83 11.43
N GLN A 25 7.20 -9.37 12.42
CA GLN A 25 6.70 -8.46 13.45
C GLN A 25 6.15 -7.17 12.86
N GLN A 26 6.89 -6.52 11.95
CA GLN A 26 6.44 -5.30 11.26
C GLN A 26 5.16 -5.53 10.47
N VAL A 27 5.03 -6.68 9.81
CA VAL A 27 3.81 -7.06 9.08
C VAL A 27 2.64 -7.19 10.05
N LEU A 28 2.80 -7.93 11.15
CA LEU A 28 1.73 -8.16 12.13
C LEU A 28 1.27 -6.85 12.78
N GLU A 29 2.21 -5.97 13.14
CA GLU A 29 1.93 -4.62 13.64
C GLU A 29 1.21 -3.76 12.58
N ALA A 30 1.52 -3.93 11.30
CA ALA A 30 0.82 -3.23 10.23
C ALA A 30 -0.61 -3.75 10.03
N VAL A 31 -0.90 -5.02 10.28
CA VAL A 31 -2.26 -5.58 10.03
C VAL A 31 -3.15 -5.67 11.26
N VAL A 32 -2.66 -5.35 12.47
CA VAL A 32 -3.49 -5.32 13.69
C VAL A 32 -4.57 -4.23 13.66
N ASP A 33 -4.35 -3.16 12.90
CA ASP A 33 -5.28 -2.04 12.78
C ASP A 33 -6.38 -2.33 11.75
N PRO A 34 -7.66 -2.14 12.11
CA PRO A 34 -8.77 -2.45 11.22
C PRO A 34 -8.81 -1.58 9.96
N VAL A 35 -8.42 -0.30 10.03
CA VAL A 35 -8.39 0.59 8.86
C VAL A 35 -7.32 0.14 7.88
N ARG A 36 -6.16 -0.31 8.38
CA ARG A 36 -5.11 -0.90 7.53
C ARG A 36 -5.58 -2.20 6.87
N ARG A 37 -6.32 -3.05 7.58
CA ARG A 37 -6.95 -4.24 6.97
C ARG A 37 -7.99 -3.89 5.91
N LEU A 38 -8.80 -2.85 6.10
CA LEU A 38 -9.74 -2.37 5.07
C LEU A 38 -9.01 -1.95 3.79
N ILE A 39 -7.88 -1.24 3.90
CA ILE A 39 -7.06 -0.85 2.74
C ILE A 39 -6.53 -2.10 2.01
N VAL A 40 -5.92 -3.03 2.75
CA VAL A 40 -5.35 -4.25 2.17
C VAL A 40 -6.43 -5.13 1.55
N GLY A 41 -7.57 -5.29 2.23
CA GLY A 41 -8.73 -6.03 1.74
C GLY A 41 -9.34 -5.41 0.49
N GLY A 42 -9.48 -4.09 0.44
CA GLY A 42 -9.94 -3.38 -0.75
C GLY A 42 -9.04 -3.59 -1.97
N LEU A 43 -7.72 -3.49 -1.78
CA LEU A 43 -6.74 -3.79 -2.85
C LEU A 43 -6.75 -5.27 -3.25
N TYR A 44 -6.88 -6.17 -2.26
CA TYR A 44 -6.92 -7.60 -2.49
C TYR A 44 -8.14 -8.01 -3.32
N ALA A 45 -9.32 -7.48 -2.97
CA ALA A 45 -10.59 -7.78 -3.62
C ALA A 45 -10.70 -7.14 -5.02
N ALA A 46 -10.17 -5.92 -5.20
CA ALA A 46 -10.13 -5.28 -6.52
C ALA A 46 -9.29 -6.07 -7.53
N GLY A 47 -8.18 -6.69 -7.07
CA GLY A 47 -7.27 -7.42 -7.95
C GLY A 47 -6.49 -6.52 -8.92
N GLU A 48 -6.61 -5.21 -8.77
CA GLU A 48 -5.96 -4.18 -9.59
C GLU A 48 -5.52 -3.00 -8.71
N ASP A 49 -4.71 -2.12 -9.30
CA ASP A 49 -4.16 -0.96 -8.61
C ASP A 49 -5.20 0.15 -8.47
N LEU A 50 -5.38 0.65 -7.24
CA LEU A 50 -6.38 1.66 -6.94
C LEU A 50 -5.78 3.04 -6.74
N ALA A 51 -6.43 4.05 -7.30
CA ALA A 51 -6.06 5.44 -7.05
C ALA A 51 -6.28 5.82 -5.57
N CYS A 52 -5.46 6.72 -5.05
CA CYS A 52 -5.69 7.26 -3.72
C CYS A 52 -7.06 7.96 -3.64
N GLY A 53 -7.86 7.54 -2.67
CA GLY A 53 -9.23 8.02 -2.49
C GLY A 53 -10.30 7.12 -3.11
N THR A 54 -9.92 6.08 -3.86
CA THR A 54 -10.87 5.07 -4.34
C THR A 54 -11.42 4.20 -3.19
N ILE A 55 -10.59 3.93 -2.18
CA ILE A 55 -11.01 3.25 -0.96
C ILE A 55 -11.51 4.31 0.02
N GLU A 56 -12.80 4.27 0.36
CA GLU A 56 -13.38 5.09 1.41
C GLU A 56 -12.92 4.59 2.78
N LEU A 57 -12.33 5.48 3.58
CA LEU A 57 -11.82 5.15 4.90
C LEU A 57 -12.50 6.02 5.96
N PRO A 58 -12.88 5.47 7.12
CA PRO A 58 -13.57 6.20 8.19
C PRO A 58 -12.59 7.05 9.03
N VAL A 59 -11.61 7.70 8.39
CA VAL A 59 -10.56 8.48 9.05
C VAL A 59 -10.21 9.73 8.26
N SER A 60 -9.54 10.67 8.92
CA SER A 60 -9.05 11.88 8.25
C SER A 60 -8.00 11.56 7.17
N LYS A 61 -7.77 12.50 6.26
CA LYS A 61 -6.75 12.37 5.20
C LYS A 61 -5.32 12.23 5.73
N SER A 62 -4.97 12.91 6.83
CA SER A 62 -3.64 12.77 7.46
C SER A 62 -3.47 11.39 8.08
N THR A 63 -4.50 10.89 8.76
CA THR A 63 -4.53 9.54 9.34
C THR A 63 -4.43 8.48 8.24
N ALA A 64 -5.19 8.60 7.15
CA ALA A 64 -5.10 7.71 6.00
C ALA A 64 -3.67 7.70 5.41
N THR A 65 -3.04 8.87 5.27
CA THR A 65 -1.66 8.97 4.77
C THR A 65 -0.68 8.19 5.65
N HIS A 66 -0.85 8.27 6.98
CA HIS A 66 -0.05 7.47 7.91
C HIS A 66 -0.29 5.97 7.74
N HIS A 67 -1.54 5.53 7.58
CA HIS A 67 -1.85 4.12 7.31
C HIS A 67 -1.21 3.59 6.03
N PHE A 68 -1.29 4.35 4.92
CA PHE A 68 -0.60 3.99 3.68
C PHE A 68 0.92 3.94 3.87
N HIS A 69 1.50 4.86 4.64
CA HIS A 69 2.92 4.84 4.96
C HIS A 69 3.31 3.55 5.71
N VAL A 70 2.59 3.20 6.78
CA VAL A 70 2.85 1.98 7.57
C VAL A 70 2.74 0.72 6.70
N LEU A 71 1.69 0.61 5.88
CA LEU A 71 1.53 -0.52 4.96
C LEU A 71 2.67 -0.60 3.93
N ARG A 72 3.18 0.54 3.47
CA ARG A 72 4.31 0.62 2.54
C ARG A 72 5.61 0.16 3.19
N GLU A 73 5.89 0.61 4.41
CA GLU A 73 7.06 0.19 5.20
C GLU A 73 6.99 -1.29 5.61
N ALA A 74 5.79 -1.85 5.77
CA ALA A 74 5.59 -3.27 5.98
C ALA A 74 5.64 -4.10 4.68
N GLY A 75 5.93 -3.47 3.54
CA GLY A 75 6.05 -4.15 2.25
C GLY A 75 4.74 -4.70 1.67
N LEU A 76 3.59 -4.47 2.30
CA LEU A 76 2.30 -4.96 1.84
C LEU A 76 1.85 -4.25 0.55
N ILE A 77 2.15 -2.95 0.45
CA ILE A 77 1.75 -2.15 -0.70
C ILE A 77 2.93 -1.44 -1.37
N ARG A 78 2.76 -1.14 -2.64
CA ARG A 78 3.56 -0.20 -3.42
C ARG A 78 2.71 1.01 -3.76
N GLN A 79 3.35 2.18 -3.84
CA GLN A 79 2.71 3.41 -4.29
C GLN A 79 3.54 4.01 -5.42
N TYR A 80 2.88 4.46 -6.48
CA TYR A 80 3.53 5.08 -7.63
C TYR A 80 2.58 6.11 -8.28
N TYR A 81 3.07 6.88 -9.25
CA TYR A 81 2.25 7.90 -9.93
C TYR A 81 1.93 7.52 -11.38
N VAL A 82 0.68 7.69 -11.76
CA VAL A 82 0.22 7.68 -13.16
C VAL A 82 -0.33 9.06 -13.48
N GLY A 83 0.42 9.84 -14.26
CA GLY A 83 0.12 11.26 -14.48
C GLY A 83 0.15 12.05 -13.17
N THR A 84 -1.00 12.61 -12.77
CA THR A 84 -1.18 13.32 -11.49
C THR A 84 -1.76 12.44 -10.38
N SER A 85 -2.21 11.23 -10.69
CA SER A 85 -2.86 10.33 -9.75
C SER A 85 -1.83 9.46 -9.04
N ARG A 86 -1.96 9.35 -7.71
CA ARG A 86 -1.16 8.41 -6.90
C ARG A 86 -1.89 7.08 -6.82
N MET A 87 -1.26 6.02 -7.32
CA MET A 87 -1.78 4.65 -7.33
C MET A 87 -1.25 3.86 -6.13
N ASN A 88 -2.01 2.85 -5.71
CA ASN A 88 -1.67 1.90 -4.66
C ASN A 88 -1.83 0.50 -5.24
N ALA A 89 -0.78 -0.29 -5.16
CA ALA A 89 -0.73 -1.66 -5.64
C ALA A 89 -0.47 -2.59 -4.46
N LEU A 90 -1.18 -3.72 -4.40
CA LEU A 90 -0.84 -4.79 -3.47
C LEU A 90 0.37 -5.56 -4.01
N ARG A 91 1.43 -5.72 -3.21
CA ARG A 91 2.63 -6.48 -3.62
C ARG A 91 2.43 -7.99 -3.49
N ARG A 92 1.30 -8.50 -4.01
CA ARG A 92 0.80 -9.85 -3.76
C ARG A 92 1.84 -10.94 -4.00
N GLU A 93 2.44 -10.97 -5.18
CA GLU A 93 3.37 -12.02 -5.60
C GLU A 93 4.64 -11.99 -4.74
N GLU A 94 5.31 -10.83 -4.68
CA GLU A 94 6.52 -10.65 -3.87
C GLU A 94 6.26 -10.97 -2.39
N PHE A 95 5.08 -10.59 -1.87
CA PHE A 95 4.73 -10.82 -0.47
C PHE A 95 4.42 -12.30 -0.19
N GLU A 96 3.78 -13.01 -1.12
CA GLU A 96 3.52 -14.45 -1.00
C GLU A 96 4.83 -15.25 -1.03
N GLU A 97 5.84 -14.81 -1.78
CA GLU A 97 7.18 -15.42 -1.76
C GLU A 97 7.88 -15.22 -0.40
N ALA A 98 7.77 -14.03 0.19
CA ALA A 98 8.42 -13.71 1.47
C ALA A 98 7.68 -14.27 2.70
N PHE A 99 6.34 -14.29 2.66
CA PHE A 99 5.48 -14.74 3.76
C PHE A 99 4.38 -15.69 3.25
N PRO A 100 4.73 -16.93 2.87
CA PRO A 100 3.80 -17.87 2.21
C PRO A 100 2.52 -18.09 3.00
N GLY A 101 1.37 -17.89 2.35
CA GLY A 101 0.03 -18.09 2.88
C GLY A 101 -0.47 -17.02 3.86
N LEU A 102 0.38 -16.08 4.32
CA LEU A 102 0.01 -15.11 5.34
C LEU A 102 -1.06 -14.13 4.84
N LEU A 103 -0.86 -13.54 3.66
CA LEU A 103 -1.81 -12.59 3.08
C LEU A 103 -3.18 -13.23 2.88
N ARG A 104 -3.21 -14.47 2.37
CA ARG A 104 -4.45 -15.24 2.22
C ARG A 104 -5.14 -15.50 3.56
N ALA A 105 -4.39 -15.92 4.59
CA ALA A 105 -4.93 -16.17 5.91
C ALA A 105 -5.53 -14.91 6.55
N LEU A 106 -4.86 -13.77 6.41
CA LEU A 106 -5.32 -12.48 6.93
C LEU A 106 -6.62 -12.03 6.25
N MET A 107 -6.75 -12.21 4.94
CA MET A 107 -7.95 -11.81 4.20
C MET A 107 -9.12 -12.75 4.47
N ALA A 108 -8.89 -14.07 4.55
CA ALA A 108 -9.92 -15.03 4.92
C ALA A 108 -10.47 -14.77 6.35
N ALA A 109 -9.61 -14.37 7.29
CA ALA A 109 -10.05 -13.99 8.63
C ALA A 109 -10.77 -12.63 8.67
N HIS A 110 -10.45 -11.72 7.76
CA HIS A 110 -11.11 -10.41 7.66
C HIS A 110 -12.57 -10.52 7.20
N GLU A 111 -12.87 -11.44 6.27
CA GLU A 111 -14.24 -11.67 5.78
C GLU A 111 -15.18 -12.30 6.83
N LEU A 112 -14.62 -12.85 7.91
CA LEU A 112 -15.36 -13.52 8.99
C LEU A 112 -15.79 -12.60 10.14
N GLY A 113 -15.40 -11.32 10.14
CA GLY A 113 -15.68 -10.37 11.23
C GLY A 113 -16.19 -9.03 10.75
#